data_AF-A0A2T9JMD0-F1
#
_entry.id   AF-A0A2T9JMD0-F1
#
_cell.length_a   1.000
_cell.length_b   1.000
_cell.length_c   1.000
_cell.angle_alpha   90.00
_cell.angle_beta   90.00
_cell.angle_gamma   90.00
#
_symmetry.space_group_name_H-M   'P 1'
#
loop_
_entity.id
_entity.type
_entity.pdbx_description
1 polymer ?
#
loop_
_entity_poly.entity_id
_entity_poly.type
_entity_poly.pdbx_seq_one_letter_code
_entity_poly.pdbx_strand_id
1 'polypeptide(L)' 'MAKGMTTERGVGDETHQRVPEGGPHTPDGHLTTNQGVRISGNQNQLKAGPRGPVLLEDFVLREKIFHFDHERIPERIV' A
#
# COMPACT_ATOMS: atom_id res chain seq x y z
N MET A 1 -3.25 -3.50 15.37
CA MET A 1 -3.73 -2.18 14.91
C MET A 1 -2.55 -1.22 14.93
N ALA A 2 -2.11 -0.69 13.79
CA ALA A 2 -1.08 0.36 13.78
C ALA A 2 -1.67 1.64 14.40
N LYS A 3 -0.93 2.29 15.30
CA LYS A 3 -1.40 3.43 16.10
C LYS A 3 -1.66 4.62 15.19
N GLY A 4 -2.89 5.17 15.19
CA GLY A 4 -3.22 6.41 14.48
C GLY A 4 -3.93 6.29 13.14
N MET A 5 -4.32 5.10 12.68
CA MET A 5 -5.06 4.93 11.43
C MET A 5 -6.52 4.55 11.67
N THR A 6 -7.43 5.22 10.96
CA THR A 6 -8.87 4.94 11.01
C THR A 6 -9.23 3.91 9.94
N THR A 7 -10.07 2.94 10.28
CA THR A 7 -10.57 1.91 9.36
C THR A 7 -12.04 2.12 9.09
N GLU A 8 -12.39 2.31 7.81
CA GLU A 8 -13.76 2.43 7.32
C GLU A 8 -14.10 1.24 6.40
N ARG A 9 -15.37 0.85 6.35
CA ARG A 9 -15.83 -0.21 5.45
C ARG A 9 -16.43 0.41 4.18
N GLY A 10 -15.97 -0.04 3.03
CA GLY A 10 -16.40 0.44 1.72
C GLY A 10 -17.63 -0.30 1.17
N VAL A 11 -18.10 0.14 -0.01
CA VAL A 11 -19.35 -0.32 -0.64
C VAL A 11 -19.28 -1.79 -1.08
N GLY A 12 -18.09 -2.29 -1.41
CA GLY A 12 -17.85 -3.69 -1.75
C GLY A 12 -17.47 -4.56 -0.57
N ASP A 13 -17.72 -4.12 0.66
CA ASP A 13 -17.29 -4.75 1.92
C ASP A 13 -15.76 -4.75 2.12
N GLU A 14 -15.03 -3.90 1.39
CA GLU A 14 -13.58 -3.74 1.54
C GLU A 14 -13.20 -2.85 2.74
N THR A 15 -12.01 -3.06 3.31
CA THR A 15 -11.51 -2.24 4.42
C THR A 15 -10.66 -1.09 3.89
N HIS A 16 -11.07 0.15 4.12
CA HIS A 16 -10.30 1.35 3.81
C HIS A 16 -9.60 1.85 5.05
N GLN A 17 -8.26 1.75 5.07
CA GLN A 17 -7.45 2.31 6.13
C GLN A 17 -7.05 3.73 5.71
N ARG A 18 -7.55 4.76 6.39
CA ARG A 18 -7.21 6.15 6.12
C ARG A 18 -6.10 6.63 7.02
N VAL A 19 -5.12 7.25 6.39
CA VAL A 19 -4.05 8.00 7.04
C VAL A 19 -4.61 9.33 7.58
N PRO A 20 -4.27 9.77 8.80
CA PRO A 20 -4.70 11.05 9.34
C PRO A 20 -4.10 12.22 8.53
N GLU A 21 -4.95 13.18 8.16
CA GLU A 21 -4.64 14.31 7.27
C GLU A 21 -3.48 15.20 7.77
N GLY A 22 -3.30 15.30 9.10
CA GLY A 22 -2.29 16.13 9.76
C GLY A 22 -1.06 15.39 10.31
N GLY A 23 -0.81 14.13 9.93
CA GLY A 23 0.32 13.36 10.46
C GLY A 23 1.70 13.93 10.06
N PRO A 24 2.74 13.80 10.89
CA PRO A 24 4.09 14.29 10.59
C PRO A 24 4.66 13.64 9.32
N HIS A 25 5.35 14.42 8.48
CA HIS A 25 5.98 13.96 7.22
C HIS A 25 7.31 13.22 7.46
N THR A 26 7.31 12.30 8.42
CA THR A 26 8.45 11.44 8.72
C THR A 26 8.15 10.02 8.24
N PRO A 27 9.16 9.17 8.01
CA PRO A 27 8.97 7.75 7.72
C PRO A 27 8.12 7.02 8.78
N ASP A 28 8.19 7.50 10.03
CA ASP A 28 7.39 6.98 11.15
C ASP A 28 5.93 7.46 11.13
N GLY A 29 5.63 8.51 10.37
CA GLY A 29 4.32 9.17 10.33
C GLY A 29 3.43 8.73 9.16
N HIS A 30 4.02 8.31 8.03
CA HIS A 30 3.29 7.92 6.81
C HIS A 30 4.00 6.81 6.05
N LEU A 31 3.22 5.86 5.52
CA LEU A 31 3.73 4.87 4.57
C LEU A 31 3.95 5.52 3.20
N THR A 32 5.09 5.25 2.57
CA THR A 32 5.44 5.79 1.25
C THR A 32 5.89 4.70 0.28
N THR A 33 5.89 5.05 -1.01
CA THR A 33 6.61 4.33 -2.07
C THR A 33 8.11 4.57 -1.97
N ASN A 34 8.90 3.85 -2.77
CA ASN A 34 10.36 4.01 -2.85
C ASN A 34 10.79 5.39 -3.38
N GLN A 35 9.93 6.10 -4.12
CA GLN A 35 10.15 7.49 -4.56
C GLN A 35 9.58 8.52 -3.57
N GLY A 36 9.16 8.08 -2.37
CA GLY A 36 8.65 8.97 -1.32
C GLY A 36 7.21 9.43 -1.54
N VAL A 37 6.45 8.83 -2.46
CA VAL A 37 5.04 9.16 -2.67
C VAL A 37 4.21 8.56 -1.53
N ARG A 38 3.34 9.35 -0.89
CA ARG A 38 2.52 8.87 0.23
C ARG A 38 1.46 7.89 -0.25
N ILE A 39 1.30 6.80 0.50
CA ILE A 39 0.29 5.77 0.24
C ILE A 39 -0.93 6.07 1.12
N SER A 40 -2.05 6.41 0.49
CA SER A 40 -3.31 6.72 1.18
C SER A 40 -4.00 5.49 1.76
N GLY A 41 -3.81 4.32 1.15
CA GLY A 41 -4.34 3.04 1.61
C GLY A 41 -3.49 1.87 1.12
N ASN A 42 -3.21 0.91 2.02
CA ASN A 42 -2.33 -0.25 1.76
C ASN A 42 -3.05 -1.59 1.90
N GLN A 43 -4.38 -1.57 1.95
CA GLN A 43 -5.24 -2.76 2.15
C GLN A 43 -5.95 -3.19 0.86
N ASN A 44 -6.01 -2.32 -0.16
CA ASN A 44 -6.78 -2.54 -1.38
C ASN A 44 -5.95 -2.20 -2.61
N GLN A 45 -6.29 -2.86 -3.72
CA GLN A 45 -5.81 -2.55 -5.07
C GLN A 45 -6.76 -1.55 -5.74
N LEU A 46 -6.25 -0.74 -6.67
CA LEU A 46 -7.08 0.06 -7.55
C LEU A 46 -7.78 -0.83 -8.58
N LYS A 47 -9.11 -0.72 -8.64
CA LYS A 47 -9.98 -1.57 -9.46
C LYS A 47 -11.00 -0.75 -10.24
N ALA A 48 -11.46 -1.28 -11.38
CA ALA A 48 -12.61 -0.75 -12.13
C ALA A 48 -13.95 -1.04 -11.41
N GLY A 49 -14.17 -0.39 -10.27
CA GLY A 49 -15.32 -0.60 -9.38
C GLY A 49 -15.05 -1.58 -8.24
N PRO A 50 -15.96 -1.70 -7.25
CA PRO A 50 -15.69 -2.42 -5.99
C PRO A 50 -15.30 -3.90 -6.18
N ARG A 51 -15.93 -4.57 -7.15
CA ARG A 51 -15.68 -5.97 -7.53
C ARG A 51 -15.18 -6.13 -8.97
N GLY A 52 -14.61 -5.06 -9.54
CA GLY A 52 -14.06 -5.07 -10.88
C GLY A 52 -12.62 -5.60 -10.97
N PRO A 53 -12.07 -5.71 -12.18
CA PRO A 53 -10.66 -6.06 -12.40
C PRO A 53 -9.70 -4.98 -11.88
N VAL A 54 -8.46 -5.37 -11.60
CA VAL A 54 -7.37 -4.48 -11.18
C VAL A 54 -6.87 -3.65 -12.37
N LEU A 55 -6.55 -2.38 -12.12
CA LEU A 55 -6.04 -1.47 -13.14
C LEU A 55 -4.51 -1.48 -13.18
N LEU A 56 -3.93 -1.42 -14.39
CA LEU A 56 -2.48 -1.39 -14.59
C LEU A 56 -1.83 -0.08 -14.09
N GLU A 57 -2.61 1.00 -14.03
CA GLU A 57 -2.14 2.31 -13.55
C GLU A 57 -1.83 2.33 -12.05
N ASP A 58 -2.19 1.28 -11.29
CA ASP A 58 -1.82 1.12 -9.89
C ASP A 58 -0.30 0.90 -9.72
N PHE A 59 0.45 1.99 -9.72
CA PHE A 59 1.90 1.94 -9.60
C PHE A 59 2.36 1.55 -8.19
N VAL A 60 1.56 1.83 -7.16
CA VAL A 60 1.87 1.46 -5.76
C VAL A 60 1.84 -0.06 -5.60
N LEU A 61 0.80 -0.72 -6.11
CA LEU A 61 0.71 -2.18 -6.12
C LEU A 61 1.87 -2.80 -6.89
N ARG A 62 2.12 -2.31 -8.12
CA ARG A 62 3.17 -2.86 -8.99
C ARG A 62 4.54 -2.73 -8.38
N GLU A 63 4.88 -1.58 -7.82
CA GLU A 63 6.16 -1.39 -7.15
C GLU A 63 6.32 -2.35 -5.97
N LYS A 64 5.32 -2.44 -5.10
CA LYS A 64 5.38 -3.25 -3.89
C LYS A 64 5.58 -4.74 -4.21
N ILE A 65 4.82 -5.26 -5.18
CA ILE A 65 4.93 -6.66 -5.59
C ILE A 65 6.23 -6.91 -6.37
N PHE A 66 6.65 -5.98 -7.23
CA PHE A 66 7.92 -6.12 -7.95
C PHE A 66 9.11 -6.17 -6.99
N HIS A 67 9.10 -5.34 -5.94
CA HIS A 67 10.13 -5.40 -4.91
C HIS A 67 10.12 -6.75 -4.19
N PHE A 68 8.93 -7.22 -3.79
CA PHE A 68 8.74 -8.52 -3.13
C PHE A 68 9.25 -9.69 -3.98
N ASP A 69 8.89 -9.72 -5.27
CA ASP A 69 9.27 -10.77 -6.21
C ASP A 69 10.80 -10.91 -6.36
N HIS A 70 11.55 -9.86 -6.00
CA HIS A 70 13.01 -9.78 -6.10
C HIS A 70 13.71 -9.68 -4.74
N GLU A 71 13.05 -10.06 -3.64
CA GLU A 71 13.66 -10.01 -2.30
C GLU A 71 14.81 -11.02 -2.12
N ARG A 72 14.81 -12.11 -2.89
CA ARG A 72 15.79 -13.18 -2.74
C ARG A 72 17.04 -12.92 -3.57
N ILE A 73 18.18 -13.16 -2.93
CA ILE A 73 19.51 -13.19 -3.56
C ILE A 73 20.14 -14.57 -3.36
N PRO A 74 21.12 -14.96 -4.19
CA PRO A 74 21.84 -16.22 -4.00
C PRO A 74 22.47 -16.32 -2.61
N GLU A 75 22.45 -17.52 -2.04
CA GLU A 75 23.17 -17.83 -0.81
C GLU A 75 24.68 -17.95 -1.04
N ARG A 76 25.47 -17.84 0.03
CA ARG A 76 26.93 -18.02 -0.06
C ARG A 76 27.25 -19.51 -0.25
N ILE A 77 28.20 -19.80 -1.15
CA ILE A 77 28.75 -21.15 -1.31
C ILE A 77 29.59 -21.53 -0.08
N VAL A 78 29.65 -22.83 0.22
CA VAL A 78 30.46 -23.41 1.30
C VAL A 78 31.86 -23.79 0.84
#